data_AF-A0A814ZM99-F1
#
_entry.id   AF-A0A814ZM99-F1
#
_cell.length_a   1.000
_cell.length_b   1.000
_cell.length_c   1.000
_cell.angle_alpha   90.00
_cell.angle_beta   90.00
_cell.angle_gamma   90.00
#
_symmetry.space_group_name_H-M   'P 1'
#
loop_
_entity.id
_entity.type
_entity.pdbx_description
1 polymer ?
#
loop_
_entity_poly.entity_id
_entity_poly.type
_entity_poly.pdbx_seq_one_letter_code
_entity_poly.pdbx_strand_id
1 'polypeptide(L)'
;MDVYRGSQLDQSEIKAYSEAIGEYKCWLGFTSTTKNREVAQMFGDTLFIIDASSCGGSDISLLSQFTDEEEVLLPAGATFKIHKVVFDQETQKYCIFLELLPEVRLVVLGKTGTGKSSFGNTVLAREQFEADCAFESITTRCSVGLRVFNDKNWVIVDTPGFFDTKLPKQQVQREVAGSYQITAPGPHVFLVVVELGRFTEEEERAVEWITKIFGDRAVDYCIIIFTHLDKIIKAKKKKTVDKYLQNANPALIKLLDKCDNRYIAVDNTASDDAKEQTLKDLSDKISKMIAKNGERFYTTSEFQQVAMQLKKVAKETRCKFNPLKSDGTVNVLPEVEKIVACELDIS
;
A
#
# COMPACT_ATOMS: atom_id res chain seq x y z
N MET A 1 -13.12 -0.17 -17.97
CA MET A 1 -14.37 -0.96 -17.87
C MET A 1 -15.18 -0.29 -16.80
N ASP A 2 -16.43 0.01 -17.09
CA ASP A 2 -17.30 0.62 -16.09
C ASP A 2 -17.92 -0.45 -15.20
N VAL A 3 -18.06 -0.12 -13.93
CA VAL A 3 -18.83 -0.90 -12.96
C VAL A 3 -19.83 0.01 -12.25
N TYR A 4 -20.90 -0.58 -11.76
CA TYR A 4 -22.05 0.14 -11.23
C TYR A 4 -22.38 -0.34 -9.81
N ARG A 5 -22.95 0.56 -9.01
CA ARG A 5 -23.44 0.23 -7.67
C ARG A 5 -24.66 1.07 -7.34
N GLY A 6 -25.78 0.41 -7.08
CA GLY A 6 -26.94 1.05 -6.46
C GLY A 6 -26.70 1.27 -4.97
N SER A 7 -27.10 2.42 -4.45
CA SER A 7 -26.98 2.76 -3.04
C SER A 7 -28.15 3.63 -2.60
N GLN A 8 -28.51 3.53 -1.33
CA GLN A 8 -29.40 4.49 -0.68
C GLN A 8 -28.53 5.55 -0.03
N LEU A 9 -28.63 6.80 -0.47
CA LEU A 9 -27.95 7.93 0.17
C LEU A 9 -28.97 8.95 0.65
N ASP A 10 -28.73 9.57 1.80
CA ASP A 10 -29.55 10.71 2.21
C ASP A 10 -29.14 12.00 1.48
N GLN A 11 -29.94 13.05 1.63
CA GLN A 11 -29.68 14.34 0.98
C GLN A 11 -28.36 14.98 1.42
N SER A 12 -27.92 14.73 2.66
CA SER A 12 -26.66 15.27 3.17
C SER A 12 -25.46 14.56 2.54
N GLU A 13 -25.55 13.25 2.34
CA GLU A 13 -24.54 12.45 1.66
C GLU A 13 -24.42 12.84 0.18
N ILE A 14 -25.55 12.97 -0.52
CA ILE A 14 -25.58 13.42 -1.93
C ILE A 14 -24.97 14.81 -2.07
N LYS A 15 -25.31 15.72 -1.14
CA LYS A 15 -24.72 17.06 -1.09
C LYS A 15 -23.21 16.99 -0.85
N ALA A 16 -22.74 16.12 0.05
CA ALA A 16 -21.31 15.94 0.32
C ALA A 16 -20.53 15.34 -0.86
N TYR A 17 -21.16 14.59 -1.76
CA TYR A 17 -20.56 14.19 -3.05
C TYR A 17 -20.57 15.34 -4.05
N SER A 18 -21.64 16.12 -4.09
CA SER A 18 -21.78 17.26 -5.02
C SER A 18 -20.79 18.38 -4.71
N GLU A 19 -20.53 18.66 -3.44
CA GLU A 19 -19.56 19.66 -2.99
C GLU A 19 -18.11 19.21 -3.18
N ALA A 20 -17.86 17.89 -3.23
CA ALA A 20 -16.55 17.29 -3.39
C ALA A 20 -16.20 16.94 -4.85
N ILE A 21 -16.89 17.52 -5.83
CA ILE A 21 -16.55 17.31 -7.25
C ILE A 21 -15.13 17.82 -7.52
N GLY A 22 -14.32 16.98 -8.16
CA GLY A 22 -12.91 17.22 -8.41
C GLY A 22 -11.98 16.73 -7.29
N GLU A 23 -12.52 16.42 -6.11
CA GLU A 23 -11.76 15.88 -4.99
C GLU A 23 -11.60 14.35 -5.08
N TYR A 24 -10.62 13.85 -4.32
CA TYR A 24 -10.35 12.44 -4.15
C TYR A 24 -10.99 11.92 -2.86
N LYS A 25 -11.73 10.80 -2.96
CA LYS A 25 -12.27 10.06 -1.80
C LYS A 25 -11.86 8.60 -1.88
N CYS A 26 -12.04 7.88 -0.78
CA CYS A 26 -11.63 6.50 -0.65
C CYS A 26 -12.70 5.68 0.09
N TRP A 27 -12.94 4.45 -0.39
CA TRP A 27 -13.71 3.46 0.37
C TRP A 27 -12.77 2.60 1.22
N LEU A 28 -12.87 2.71 2.54
CA LEU A 28 -11.99 1.98 3.46
C LEU A 28 -12.22 0.46 3.39
N GLY A 29 -13.46 0.02 3.18
CA GLY A 29 -13.83 -1.39 3.05
C GLY A 29 -13.94 -1.85 1.60
N PHE A 30 -14.10 -3.16 1.42
CA PHE A 30 -14.42 -3.72 0.12
C PHE A 30 -15.72 -3.13 -0.42
N THR A 31 -15.79 -2.90 -1.73
CA THR A 31 -16.98 -2.34 -2.37
C THR A 31 -17.46 -3.30 -3.46
N SER A 32 -18.58 -3.98 -3.19
CA SER A 32 -19.29 -4.78 -4.19
C SER A 32 -19.89 -3.85 -5.27
N THR A 33 -19.66 -4.21 -6.52
CA THR A 33 -20.14 -3.53 -7.73
C THR A 33 -20.55 -4.57 -8.76
N THR A 34 -21.20 -4.15 -9.83
CA THR A 34 -21.68 -5.04 -10.89
C THR A 34 -21.33 -4.45 -12.25
N LYS A 35 -21.05 -5.31 -13.24
CA LYS A 35 -20.91 -4.90 -14.64
C LYS A 35 -22.27 -4.66 -15.30
N ASN A 36 -23.35 -5.14 -14.69
CA ASN A 36 -24.72 -5.00 -15.15
C ASN A 36 -25.38 -3.74 -14.57
N ARG A 37 -25.48 -2.69 -15.39
CA ARG A 37 -26.06 -1.41 -15.00
C ARG A 37 -27.54 -1.52 -14.62
N GLU A 38 -28.30 -2.41 -15.26
CA GLU A 38 -29.74 -2.56 -15.01
C GLU A 38 -29.98 -3.16 -13.62
N VAL A 39 -29.19 -4.17 -13.25
CA VAL A 39 -29.19 -4.75 -11.90
C VAL A 39 -28.87 -3.68 -10.86
N ALA A 40 -27.80 -2.89 -11.04
CA ALA A 40 -27.44 -1.83 -10.10
C ALA A 40 -28.56 -0.80 -9.92
N GLN A 41 -29.28 -0.47 -11.00
CA GLN A 41 -30.39 0.49 -10.97
C GLN A 41 -31.59 -0.01 -10.15
N MET A 42 -31.74 -1.31 -9.92
CA MET A 42 -32.83 -1.83 -9.10
C MET A 42 -32.67 -1.48 -7.61
N PHE A 43 -31.49 -1.03 -7.17
CA PHE A 43 -31.19 -0.79 -5.77
C PHE A 43 -31.02 0.70 -5.43
N GLY A 44 -31.63 1.11 -4.32
CA GLY A 44 -31.48 2.45 -3.74
C GLY A 44 -32.07 3.59 -4.57
N ASP A 45 -31.72 4.83 -4.22
CA ASP A 45 -32.10 6.07 -4.91
C ASP A 45 -30.94 6.73 -5.66
N THR A 46 -29.74 6.14 -5.53
CA THR A 46 -28.51 6.64 -6.11
C THR A 46 -27.82 5.53 -6.89
N LEU A 47 -27.31 5.86 -8.08
CA LEU A 47 -26.49 5.00 -8.92
C LEU A 47 -25.07 5.56 -9.00
N PHE A 48 -24.10 4.80 -8.50
CA PHE A 48 -22.70 5.06 -8.79
C PHE A 48 -22.34 4.46 -10.16
N ILE A 49 -21.71 5.28 -10.99
CA ILE A 49 -21.14 4.91 -12.29
C ILE A 49 -19.64 5.11 -12.15
N ILE A 50 -18.90 4.00 -12.17
CA ILE A 50 -17.50 3.97 -11.76
C ILE A 50 -16.65 3.53 -12.93
N ASP A 51 -15.82 4.43 -13.45
CA ASP A 51 -14.77 4.07 -14.41
C ASP A 51 -13.66 3.32 -13.66
N ALA A 52 -13.56 2.02 -13.92
CA ALA A 52 -12.54 1.12 -13.41
C ALA A 52 -11.56 0.69 -14.53
N SER A 53 -11.46 1.41 -15.64
CA SER A 53 -10.51 1.11 -16.73
C SER A 53 -9.06 1.09 -16.29
N SER A 54 -8.71 1.99 -15.38
CA SER A 54 -7.39 2.18 -14.78
C SER A 54 -7.09 1.20 -13.65
N CYS A 55 -8.10 0.51 -13.12
CA CYS A 55 -8.03 -0.23 -11.86
C CYS A 55 -8.72 -1.59 -11.97
N GLY A 56 -7.95 -2.67 -11.94
CA GLY A 56 -8.49 -4.02 -11.98
C GLY A 56 -9.30 -4.36 -10.71
N GLY A 57 -10.62 -4.18 -10.76
CA GLY A 57 -11.54 -4.85 -9.84
C GLY A 57 -11.46 -6.36 -10.00
N SER A 58 -11.74 -7.10 -8.93
CA SER A 58 -11.75 -8.56 -8.98
C SER A 58 -13.11 -9.07 -9.42
N ASP A 59 -13.17 -9.70 -10.60
CA ASP A 59 -14.35 -10.46 -11.01
C ASP A 59 -14.57 -11.63 -10.02
N ILE A 60 -15.71 -11.61 -9.36
CA ILE A 60 -16.13 -12.64 -8.41
C ILE A 60 -17.50 -13.22 -8.78
N SER A 61 -17.90 -13.08 -10.04
CA SER A 61 -19.14 -13.64 -10.61
C SER A 61 -19.26 -15.14 -10.34
N LEU A 62 -18.16 -15.90 -10.49
CA LEU A 62 -18.11 -17.34 -10.20
C LEU A 62 -18.33 -17.70 -8.73
N LEU A 63 -18.09 -16.76 -7.82
CA LEU A 63 -18.39 -16.95 -6.41
C LEU A 63 -19.83 -16.51 -6.09
N SER A 64 -20.49 -15.76 -6.98
CA SER A 64 -21.80 -15.16 -6.77
C SER A 64 -22.94 -16.16 -6.78
N GLN A 65 -23.87 -15.97 -5.84
CA GLN A 65 -25.16 -16.67 -5.85
C GLN A 65 -26.08 -16.09 -6.93
N PHE A 66 -25.74 -14.92 -7.48
CA PHE A 66 -26.46 -14.25 -8.56
C PHE A 66 -25.53 -14.10 -9.76
N THR A 67 -25.59 -15.06 -10.68
CA THR A 67 -24.73 -15.12 -11.87
C THR A 67 -24.94 -13.94 -12.81
N ASP A 68 -26.17 -13.42 -12.84
CA ASP A 68 -26.60 -12.35 -13.76
C ASP A 68 -26.11 -10.96 -13.34
N GLU A 69 -25.59 -10.84 -12.12
CA GLU A 69 -25.04 -9.59 -11.60
C GLU A 69 -23.61 -9.34 -12.10
N GLU A 70 -22.90 -10.34 -12.62
CA GLU A 70 -21.50 -10.17 -13.06
C GLU A 70 -20.65 -9.39 -12.02
N GLU A 71 -20.71 -9.85 -10.76
CA GLU A 71 -20.21 -9.10 -9.61
C GLU A 71 -18.69 -8.82 -9.71
N VAL A 72 -18.32 -7.56 -9.49
CA VAL A 72 -16.94 -7.08 -9.40
C VAL A 72 -16.71 -6.51 -8.01
N LEU A 73 -15.67 -7.01 -7.34
CA LEU A 73 -15.25 -6.54 -6.03
C LEU A 73 -14.11 -5.53 -6.18
N LEU A 74 -14.35 -4.30 -5.73
CA LEU A 74 -13.29 -3.31 -5.58
C LEU A 74 -12.58 -3.52 -4.23
N PRO A 75 -11.24 -3.38 -4.19
CA PRO A 75 -10.47 -3.61 -2.99
C PRO A 75 -10.78 -2.56 -1.91
N ALA A 76 -10.53 -2.94 -0.66
CA ALA A 76 -10.47 -1.99 0.44
C ALA A 76 -9.38 -0.94 0.20
N GLY A 77 -9.66 0.32 0.51
CA GLY A 77 -8.75 1.43 0.21
C GLY A 77 -8.86 1.97 -1.22
N ALA A 78 -9.82 1.51 -2.02
CA ALA A 78 -10.05 2.01 -3.37
C ALA A 78 -10.32 3.51 -3.37
N THR A 79 -9.40 4.27 -3.97
CA THR A 79 -9.48 5.73 -4.10
C THR A 79 -10.02 6.10 -5.47
N PHE A 80 -10.91 7.08 -5.50
CA PHE A 80 -11.56 7.58 -6.70
C PHE A 80 -11.64 9.10 -6.71
N LYS A 81 -11.72 9.68 -7.91
CA LYS A 81 -12.08 11.07 -8.15
C LYS A 81 -13.56 11.18 -8.42
N ILE A 82 -14.21 12.20 -7.85
CA ILE A 82 -15.61 12.50 -8.16
C ILE A 82 -15.65 13.43 -9.37
N HIS A 83 -16.24 12.98 -10.47
CA HIS A 83 -16.33 13.77 -11.71
C HIS A 83 -17.60 14.60 -11.78
N LYS A 84 -18.73 13.98 -11.42
CA LYS A 84 -20.04 14.59 -11.66
C LYS A 84 -21.10 13.98 -10.76
N VAL A 85 -22.06 14.79 -10.35
CA VAL A 85 -23.31 14.36 -9.73
C VAL A 85 -24.47 14.93 -10.53
N VAL A 86 -25.44 14.10 -10.91
CA VAL A 86 -26.60 14.48 -11.73
C VAL A 86 -27.85 13.84 -11.17
N PHE A 87 -28.98 14.54 -11.19
CA PHE A 87 -30.28 13.90 -10.99
C PHE A 87 -30.87 13.48 -12.34
N ASP A 88 -31.07 12.19 -12.53
CA ASP A 88 -31.71 11.62 -13.71
C ASP A 88 -33.23 11.65 -13.53
N GLN A 89 -33.91 12.42 -14.40
CA GLN A 89 -35.35 12.59 -14.35
C GLN A 89 -36.13 11.37 -14.83
N GLU A 90 -35.55 10.53 -15.68
CA GLU A 90 -36.24 9.34 -16.19
C GLU A 90 -36.27 8.26 -15.11
N THR A 91 -35.13 8.01 -14.48
CA THR A 91 -35.03 7.00 -13.42
C THR A 91 -35.39 7.54 -12.03
N GLN A 92 -35.58 8.86 -11.88
CA GLN A 92 -35.79 9.55 -10.59
C GLN A 92 -34.68 9.23 -9.56
N LYS A 93 -33.41 9.23 -9.99
CA LYS A 93 -32.25 8.85 -9.17
C LYS A 93 -31.11 9.83 -9.31
N TYR A 94 -30.24 9.90 -8.31
CA TYR A 94 -28.95 10.56 -8.45
C TYR A 94 -27.92 9.63 -9.11
N CYS A 95 -27.24 10.11 -10.14
CA CYS A 95 -26.13 9.45 -10.79
C CYS A 95 -24.82 10.13 -10.37
N ILE A 96 -23.92 9.38 -9.72
CA ILE A 96 -22.61 9.85 -9.27
C ILE A 96 -21.53 9.18 -10.10
N PHE A 97 -20.77 9.98 -10.85
CA PHE A 97 -19.71 9.53 -11.75
C PHE A 97 -18.36 9.59 -11.06
N LEU A 98 -17.70 8.45 -10.97
CA LEU A 98 -16.45 8.25 -10.26
C LEU A 98 -15.40 7.69 -11.23
N GLU A 99 -14.13 8.06 -11.04
CA GLU A 99 -12.98 7.45 -11.73
C GLU A 99 -12.04 6.89 -10.69
N LEU A 100 -11.76 5.58 -10.74
CA LEU A 100 -10.78 4.96 -9.84
C LEU A 100 -9.36 5.34 -10.25
N LEU A 101 -8.47 5.48 -9.26
CA LEU A 101 -7.06 5.78 -9.49
C LEU A 101 -6.20 4.51 -9.46
N PRO A 102 -5.25 4.35 -10.41
CA PRO A 102 -4.30 3.24 -10.37
C PRO A 102 -3.60 3.16 -9.01
N GLU A 103 -3.54 1.96 -8.45
CA GLU A 103 -2.99 1.73 -7.13
C GLU A 103 -1.50 1.32 -7.20
N VAL A 104 -0.67 1.90 -6.35
CA VAL A 104 0.71 1.49 -6.11
C VAL A 104 0.85 1.10 -4.64
N ARG A 105 1.25 -0.15 -4.40
CA ARG A 105 1.34 -0.74 -3.05
C ARG A 105 2.79 -0.80 -2.61
N LEU A 106 3.10 -0.03 -1.57
CA LEU A 106 4.44 0.17 -1.01
C LEU A 106 4.51 -0.53 0.35
N VAL A 107 5.47 -1.44 0.54
CA VAL A 107 5.76 -2.03 1.86
C VAL A 107 7.06 -1.46 2.37
N VAL A 108 7.02 -0.74 3.49
CA VAL A 108 8.22 -0.17 4.11
C VAL A 108 8.81 -1.20 5.05
N LEU A 109 10.06 -1.61 4.80
CA LEU A 109 10.82 -2.59 5.57
C LEU A 109 12.06 -1.92 6.15
N GLY A 110 12.56 -2.39 7.29
CA GLY A 110 13.72 -1.74 7.94
C GLY A 110 13.81 -2.07 9.43
N LYS A 111 15.01 -1.92 10.01
CA LYS A 111 15.24 -2.16 11.43
C LYS A 111 14.45 -1.13 12.27
N THR A 112 14.12 -1.46 13.51
CA THR A 112 13.61 -0.46 14.46
C THR A 112 14.58 0.71 14.56
N GLY A 113 14.05 1.93 14.54
CA GLY A 113 14.84 3.16 14.67
C GLY A 113 15.51 3.67 13.38
N THR A 114 15.37 3.01 12.22
CA THR A 114 15.93 3.52 10.95
C THR A 114 15.10 4.63 10.30
N GLY A 115 13.99 5.03 10.94
CA GLY A 115 13.13 6.12 10.46
C GLY A 115 12.05 5.69 9.45
N LYS A 116 11.59 4.43 9.48
CA LYS A 116 10.50 3.93 8.63
C LYS A 116 9.22 4.77 8.72
N SER A 117 8.72 4.99 9.93
CA SER A 117 7.49 5.74 10.17
C SER A 117 7.64 7.22 9.77
N SER A 118 8.79 7.85 10.06
CA SER A 118 9.10 9.21 9.60
C SER A 118 9.17 9.32 8.07
N PHE A 119 9.76 8.32 7.40
CA PHE A 119 9.74 8.23 5.94
C PHE A 119 8.31 8.05 5.42
N GLY A 120 7.51 7.20 6.06
CA GLY A 120 6.09 7.01 5.74
C GLY A 120 5.29 8.31 5.85
N ASN A 121 5.49 9.10 6.91
CA ASN A 121 4.86 10.41 7.07
C ASN A 121 5.31 11.42 6.02
N THR A 122 6.59 11.36 5.62
CA THR A 122 7.12 12.17 4.51
C THR A 122 6.42 11.78 3.20
N VAL A 123 6.29 10.48 2.91
CA VAL A 123 5.55 9.98 1.75
C VAL A 123 4.09 10.41 1.79
N LEU A 124 3.46 10.45 2.97
CA LEU A 124 2.05 10.81 3.13
C LEU A 124 1.80 12.33 3.20
N ALA A 125 2.85 13.14 3.35
CA ALA A 125 2.78 14.58 3.63
C ALA A 125 1.89 14.93 4.85
N ARG A 126 1.80 14.01 5.82
CA ARG A 126 1.07 14.19 7.09
C ARG A 126 1.59 13.21 8.15
N GLU A 127 1.39 13.56 9.42
CA GLU A 127 1.67 12.68 10.56
C GLU A 127 0.59 11.60 10.66
N GLN A 128 0.82 10.44 10.05
CA GLN A 128 -0.09 9.28 10.09
C GLN A 128 0.47 8.16 10.99
N PHE A 129 1.77 7.95 10.93
CA PHE A 129 2.49 6.93 11.68
C PHE A 129 3.17 7.57 12.89
N GLU A 130 3.06 6.94 14.05
CA GLU A 130 3.73 7.42 15.25
C GLU A 130 5.25 7.28 15.10
N ALA A 131 5.96 8.41 15.13
CA ALA A 131 7.40 8.47 14.95
C ALA A 131 8.04 9.23 16.12
N ASP A 132 8.33 8.53 17.22
CA ASP A 132 9.05 9.10 18.37
C ASP A 132 10.40 8.38 18.58
N CYS A 133 11.38 9.10 19.14
CA CYS A 133 12.78 8.69 19.29
C CYS A 133 13.02 7.74 20.47
N ALA A 134 11.98 7.08 20.99
CA ALA A 134 12.09 6.23 22.17
C ALA A 134 12.93 4.96 21.88
N PHE A 135 13.62 4.46 22.91
CA PHE A 135 14.51 3.27 22.81
C PHE A 135 13.75 1.94 22.61
N GLU A 136 12.42 1.95 22.72
CA GLU A 136 11.54 0.80 22.52
C GLU A 136 10.72 0.98 21.23
N SER A 137 10.50 -0.11 20.48
CA SER A 137 9.71 -0.08 19.24
C SER A 137 8.27 0.35 19.55
N ILE A 138 7.89 1.57 19.14
CA ILE A 138 6.54 2.10 19.33
C ILE A 138 5.57 1.46 18.32
N THR A 139 6.02 1.29 17.08
CA THR A 139 5.25 0.58 16.04
C THR A 139 5.22 -0.91 16.38
N THR A 140 4.12 -1.34 17.00
CA THR A 140 3.87 -2.74 17.37
C THR A 140 2.94 -3.44 16.39
N ARG A 141 2.33 -2.68 15.47
CA ARG A 141 1.35 -3.12 14.47
C ARG A 141 1.60 -2.48 13.11
N CYS A 142 1.28 -3.20 12.04
CA CYS A 142 1.23 -2.70 10.69
C CYS A 142 0.16 -1.61 10.60
N SER A 143 0.56 -0.49 10.02
CA SER A 143 -0.28 0.68 9.82
C SER A 143 -0.28 1.06 8.35
N VAL A 144 -1.43 1.51 7.87
CA VAL A 144 -1.64 1.83 6.45
C VAL A 144 -1.91 3.31 6.30
N GLY A 145 -1.25 3.91 5.33
CA GLY A 145 -1.52 5.26 4.86
C GLY A 145 -1.92 5.26 3.39
N LEU A 146 -2.79 6.19 3.03
CA LEU A 146 -3.23 6.40 1.67
C LEU A 146 -2.92 7.84 1.27
N ARG A 147 -2.29 8.03 0.10
CA ARG A 147 -2.07 9.35 -0.51
C ARG A 147 -2.25 9.26 -2.01
N VAL A 148 -2.96 10.22 -2.59
CA VAL A 148 -2.93 10.43 -4.03
C VAL A 148 -1.67 11.21 -4.39
N PHE A 149 -0.82 10.63 -5.24
CA PHE A 149 0.45 11.21 -5.66
C PHE A 149 0.69 10.92 -7.15
N ASN A 150 0.92 11.96 -7.95
CA ASN A 150 1.05 11.86 -9.42
C ASN A 150 -0.08 11.01 -10.05
N ASP A 151 -1.33 11.31 -9.70
CA ASP A 151 -2.55 10.62 -10.18
C ASP A 151 -2.58 9.10 -9.95
N LYS A 152 -1.86 8.64 -8.93
CA LYS A 152 -1.89 7.25 -8.44
C LYS A 152 -2.24 7.23 -6.97
N ASN A 153 -3.00 6.21 -6.57
CA ASN A 153 -3.28 5.93 -5.17
C ASN A 153 -2.08 5.17 -4.57
N TRP A 154 -1.27 5.84 -3.75
CA TRP A 154 -0.20 5.19 -3.00
C TRP A 154 -0.75 4.60 -1.71
N VAL A 155 -0.69 3.27 -1.62
CA VAL A 155 -1.00 2.50 -0.41
C VAL A 155 0.33 2.18 0.25
N ILE A 156 0.64 2.85 1.35
CA ILE A 156 1.88 2.62 2.09
C ILE A 156 1.58 1.82 3.35
N VAL A 157 2.26 0.68 3.50
CA VAL A 157 2.21 -0.15 4.69
C VAL A 157 3.50 0.08 5.46
N ASP A 158 3.38 0.79 6.59
CA ASP A 158 4.45 0.83 7.59
C ASP A 158 4.42 -0.46 8.38
N THR A 159 5.58 -1.11 8.47
CA THR A 159 5.72 -2.40 9.14
C THR A 159 6.52 -2.22 10.42
N PRO A 160 6.27 -3.02 11.46
CA PRO A 160 7.15 -3.03 12.62
C PRO A 160 8.57 -3.43 12.20
N GLY A 161 9.56 -3.21 13.06
CA GLY A 161 10.93 -3.64 12.78
C GLY A 161 11.05 -5.16 12.68
N PHE A 162 10.76 -5.74 11.51
CA PHE A 162 10.85 -7.19 11.27
C PHE A 162 12.25 -7.75 11.53
N PHE A 163 13.27 -6.89 11.45
CA PHE A 163 14.66 -7.24 11.70
C PHE A 163 15.07 -7.10 13.18
N ASP A 164 14.14 -6.73 14.06
CA ASP A 164 14.40 -6.58 15.50
C ASP A 164 14.22 -7.94 16.20
N THR A 165 15.31 -8.53 16.66
CA THR A 165 15.34 -9.83 17.35
C THR A 165 14.62 -9.82 18.70
N LYS A 166 14.15 -8.66 19.17
CA LYS A 166 13.41 -8.51 20.43
C LYS A 166 11.92 -8.79 20.31
N LEU A 167 11.35 -8.81 19.10
CA LEU A 167 9.92 -9.08 18.92
C LEU A 167 9.62 -10.59 19.05
N PRO A 168 8.55 -10.99 19.76
CA PRO A 168 8.11 -12.37 19.78
C PRO A 168 7.78 -12.88 18.37
N LYS A 169 8.17 -14.13 18.05
CA LYS A 169 7.94 -14.73 16.72
C LYS A 169 6.47 -14.64 16.28
N GLN A 170 5.53 -14.89 17.18
CA GLN A 170 4.09 -14.80 16.89
C GLN A 170 3.66 -13.38 16.50
N GLN A 171 4.24 -12.36 17.13
CA GLN A 171 3.98 -10.97 16.75
C GLN A 171 4.54 -10.69 15.37
N VAL A 172 5.78 -11.10 15.07
CA VAL A 172 6.36 -10.94 13.72
C VAL A 172 5.49 -11.60 12.65
N GLN A 173 5.05 -12.84 12.89
CA GLN A 173 4.19 -13.58 11.95
C GLN A 173 2.87 -12.85 11.68
N ARG A 174 2.20 -12.36 12.73
CA ARG A 174 0.96 -11.60 12.61
C ARG A 174 1.13 -10.33 11.77
N GLU A 175 2.25 -9.66 11.94
CA GLU A 175 2.51 -8.39 11.27
C GLU A 175 2.92 -8.60 9.81
N VAL A 176 3.67 -9.66 9.50
CA VAL A 176 3.87 -10.11 8.12
C VAL A 176 2.51 -10.47 7.50
N ALA A 177 1.66 -11.21 8.20
CA ALA A 177 0.31 -11.56 7.73
C ALA A 177 -0.55 -10.32 7.45
N GLY A 178 -0.48 -9.28 8.30
CA GLY A 178 -1.12 -7.99 8.05
C GLY A 178 -0.62 -7.31 6.79
N SER A 179 0.70 -7.31 6.56
CA SER A 179 1.30 -6.79 5.33
C SER A 179 0.82 -7.56 4.09
N TYR A 180 0.78 -8.90 4.14
CA TYR A 180 0.22 -9.74 3.09
C TYR A 180 -1.24 -9.41 2.80
N GLN A 181 -2.06 -9.24 3.84
CA GLN A 181 -3.48 -8.94 3.72
C GLN A 181 -3.74 -7.62 2.99
N ILE A 182 -3.05 -6.55 3.39
CA ILE A 182 -3.25 -5.23 2.80
C ILE A 182 -2.68 -5.16 1.40
N THR A 183 -1.56 -5.84 1.16
CA THR A 183 -0.88 -5.73 -0.12
C THR A 183 -1.28 -6.76 -1.15
N ALA A 184 -2.10 -7.75 -0.80
CA ALA A 184 -2.65 -8.74 -1.72
C ALA A 184 -3.33 -8.06 -2.94
N PRO A 185 -3.11 -8.56 -4.17
CA PRO A 185 -2.42 -9.81 -4.57
C PRO A 185 -0.88 -9.75 -4.58
N GLY A 186 -0.31 -8.66 -4.05
CA GLY A 186 1.09 -8.51 -3.70
C GLY A 186 1.60 -7.09 -3.96
N PRO A 187 2.70 -6.67 -3.32
CA PRO A 187 3.17 -5.30 -3.38
C PRO A 187 3.81 -4.95 -4.72
N HIS A 188 3.74 -3.67 -5.08
CA HIS A 188 4.45 -3.15 -6.25
C HIS A 188 5.91 -2.87 -5.96
N VAL A 189 6.24 -2.50 -4.72
CA VAL A 189 7.61 -2.22 -4.29
C VAL A 189 7.78 -2.47 -2.80
N PHE A 190 8.95 -3.00 -2.45
CA PHE A 190 9.48 -3.04 -1.10
C PHE A 190 10.47 -1.90 -0.92
N LEU A 191 10.22 -1.01 0.04
CA LEU A 191 11.06 0.13 0.37
C LEU A 191 11.91 -0.23 1.59
N VAL A 192 13.19 -0.52 1.38
CA VAL A 192 14.09 -1.00 2.43
C VAL A 192 14.84 0.19 3.04
N VAL A 193 14.44 0.57 4.25
CA VAL A 193 14.95 1.75 4.95
C VAL A 193 16.21 1.41 5.74
N VAL A 194 17.30 2.09 5.38
CA VAL A 194 18.66 1.93 5.91
C VAL A 194 19.15 3.26 6.46
N GLU A 195 19.70 3.29 7.69
CA GLU A 195 20.26 4.52 8.25
C GLU A 195 21.62 4.84 7.61
N LEU A 196 21.74 6.01 6.98
CA LEU A 196 22.99 6.44 6.37
C LEU A 196 24.05 6.66 7.45
N GLY A 197 25.15 5.92 7.40
CA GLY A 197 26.27 6.06 8.35
C GLY A 197 26.50 4.86 9.26
N ARG A 198 25.51 3.97 9.41
CA ARG A 198 25.57 2.83 10.33
C ARG A 198 25.05 1.56 9.65
N PHE A 199 25.85 0.97 8.75
CA PHE A 199 25.54 -0.35 8.22
C PHE A 199 25.95 -1.45 9.21
N THR A 200 24.98 -2.02 9.91
CA THR A 200 25.21 -3.07 10.93
C THR A 200 24.97 -4.47 10.35
N GLU A 201 25.42 -5.51 11.08
CA GLU A 201 25.09 -6.90 10.74
C GLU A 201 23.58 -7.14 10.64
N GLU A 202 22.75 -6.41 11.39
CA GLU A 202 21.30 -6.55 11.31
C GLU A 202 20.73 -6.00 10.00
N GLU A 203 21.37 -5.00 9.39
CA GLU A 203 21.01 -4.49 8.07
C GLU A 203 21.50 -5.40 6.94
N GLU A 204 22.61 -6.14 7.14
CA GLU A 204 23.00 -7.23 6.25
C GLU A 204 21.96 -8.37 6.27
N ARG A 205 21.52 -8.75 7.48
CA ARG A 205 20.45 -9.76 7.67
C ARG A 205 19.11 -9.32 7.12
N ALA A 206 18.84 -8.02 7.00
CA ALA A 206 17.57 -7.51 6.48
C ALA A 206 17.31 -8.00 5.04
N VAL A 207 18.36 -8.07 4.23
CA VAL A 207 18.30 -8.52 2.83
C VAL A 207 18.07 -10.02 2.76
N GLU A 208 18.79 -10.77 3.59
CA GLU A 208 18.60 -12.22 3.73
C GLU A 208 17.19 -12.54 4.21
N TRP A 209 16.65 -11.71 5.11
CA TRP A 209 15.27 -11.81 5.56
C TRP A 209 14.25 -11.54 4.46
N ILE A 210 14.45 -10.50 3.63
CA ILE A 210 13.57 -10.25 2.49
C ILE A 210 13.56 -11.44 1.56
N THR A 211 14.73 -11.99 1.23
CA THR A 211 14.82 -13.19 0.40
C THR A 211 14.27 -14.44 1.10
N LYS A 212 14.34 -14.51 2.44
CA LYS A 212 13.81 -15.64 3.23
C LYS A 212 12.29 -15.62 3.32
N ILE A 213 11.68 -14.44 3.48
CA ILE A 213 10.22 -14.27 3.64
C ILE A 213 9.50 -14.16 2.32
N PHE A 214 10.09 -13.40 1.39
CA PHE A 214 9.48 -13.07 0.11
C PHE A 214 10.26 -13.71 -1.05
N GLY A 215 11.12 -14.71 -0.80
CA GLY A 215 11.85 -15.38 -1.86
C GLY A 215 12.88 -14.52 -2.61
N ASP A 216 13.72 -15.17 -3.41
CA ASP A 216 14.83 -14.51 -4.10
C ASP A 216 14.38 -13.42 -5.08
N ARG A 217 13.21 -13.57 -5.70
CA ARG A 217 12.67 -12.59 -6.67
C ARG A 217 12.16 -11.30 -6.03
N ALA A 218 11.98 -11.23 -4.72
CA ALA A 218 11.53 -10.00 -4.08
C ALA A 218 12.54 -8.85 -4.26
N VAL A 219 13.83 -9.15 -4.39
CA VAL A 219 14.87 -8.13 -4.60
C VAL A 219 14.68 -7.36 -5.90
N ASP A 220 14.04 -7.95 -6.90
CA ASP A 220 13.68 -7.31 -8.18
C ASP A 220 12.63 -6.21 -7.99
N TYR A 221 11.96 -6.19 -6.85
CA TYR A 221 10.93 -5.22 -6.47
C TYR A 221 11.39 -4.33 -5.31
N CYS A 222 12.68 -4.35 -4.95
CA CYS A 222 13.23 -3.55 -3.85
C CYS A 222 13.83 -2.23 -4.33
N ILE A 223 13.61 -1.18 -3.55
CA ILE A 223 14.35 0.09 -3.61
C ILE A 223 14.90 0.40 -2.21
N ILE A 224 16.19 0.73 -2.13
CA ILE A 224 16.83 1.11 -0.88
C ILE A 224 16.56 2.59 -0.58
N ILE A 225 16.05 2.87 0.62
CA ILE A 225 15.80 4.22 1.12
C ILE A 225 16.85 4.55 2.17
N PHE A 226 17.75 5.47 1.87
CA PHE A 226 18.68 5.99 2.86
C PHE A 226 18.05 7.15 3.63
N THR A 227 17.95 7.02 4.95
CA THR A 227 17.49 8.08 5.86
C THR A 227 18.65 8.77 6.56
N HIS A 228 18.37 9.83 7.31
CA HIS A 228 19.36 10.59 8.07
C HIS A 228 20.46 11.24 7.23
N LEU A 229 20.10 11.69 6.02
CA LEU A 229 21.01 12.40 5.11
C LEU A 229 21.60 13.66 5.77
N ASP A 230 20.81 14.33 6.62
CA ASP A 230 21.17 15.50 7.40
C ASP A 230 22.41 15.26 8.30
N LYS A 231 22.50 14.07 8.92
CA LYS A 231 23.64 13.68 9.77
C LYS A 231 24.94 13.62 8.96
N ILE A 232 24.90 13.18 7.70
CA ILE A 232 26.11 13.02 6.87
C ILE A 232 26.52 14.31 6.16
N ILE A 233 25.57 15.09 5.64
CA ILE A 233 25.87 16.37 4.97
C ILE A 233 26.54 17.31 5.97
N LYS A 234 26.05 17.36 7.22
CA LYS A 234 26.62 18.20 8.29
C LYS A 234 27.93 17.63 8.84
N ALA A 235 28.03 16.33 9.13
CA ALA A 235 29.18 15.78 9.84
C ALA A 235 30.40 15.44 8.96
N LYS A 236 30.19 15.01 7.70
CA LYS A 236 31.27 14.42 6.88
C LYS A 236 31.70 15.26 5.68
N LYS A 237 31.16 16.48 5.49
CA LYS A 237 31.40 17.35 4.32
C LYS A 237 31.22 16.62 2.97
N LYS A 238 30.48 15.50 2.95
CA LYS A 238 30.19 14.75 1.72
C LYS A 238 29.01 15.44 1.02
N LYS A 239 29.19 15.80 -0.25
CA LYS A 239 28.20 16.56 -1.02
C LYS A 239 27.04 15.71 -1.55
N THR A 240 27.21 14.39 -1.69
CA THR A 240 26.20 13.48 -2.26
C THR A 240 26.28 12.09 -1.63
N VAL A 241 25.19 11.32 -1.74
CA VAL A 241 25.13 9.91 -1.32
C VAL A 241 26.08 9.04 -2.12
N ASP A 242 26.29 9.31 -3.41
CA ASP A 242 27.23 8.52 -4.22
C ASP A 242 28.67 8.59 -3.67
N LYS A 243 29.09 9.76 -3.19
CA LYS A 243 30.39 9.93 -2.51
C LYS A 243 30.43 9.23 -1.15
N TYR A 244 29.29 9.04 -0.51
CA TYR A 244 29.20 8.20 0.68
C TYR A 244 29.43 6.74 0.31
N LEU A 245 28.72 6.26 -0.72
CA LEU A 245 28.74 4.87 -1.18
C LEU A 245 30.08 4.41 -1.78
N GLN A 246 30.91 5.32 -2.30
CA GLN A 246 32.29 4.99 -2.74
C GLN A 246 33.17 4.35 -1.65
N ASN A 247 32.86 4.58 -0.37
CA ASN A 247 33.56 3.97 0.75
C ASN A 247 32.61 3.10 1.59
N ALA A 248 31.52 2.61 0.98
CA ALA A 248 30.61 1.68 1.63
C ALA A 248 31.34 0.38 1.97
N ASN A 249 30.89 -0.29 3.02
CA ASN A 249 31.40 -1.63 3.31
C ASN A 249 30.93 -2.64 2.24
N PRO A 250 31.62 -3.77 2.08
CA PRO A 250 31.26 -4.77 1.06
C PRO A 250 29.83 -5.29 1.16
N ALA A 251 29.28 -5.38 2.37
CA ALA A 251 27.91 -5.85 2.60
C ALA A 251 26.85 -4.89 2.03
N LEU A 252 27.02 -3.57 2.21
CA LEU A 252 26.14 -2.57 1.62
C LEU A 252 26.25 -2.54 0.09
N ILE A 253 27.47 -2.70 -0.46
CA ILE A 253 27.65 -2.80 -1.92
C ILE A 253 26.90 -4.01 -2.48
N LYS A 254 27.04 -5.18 -1.83
CA LYS A 254 26.30 -6.40 -2.20
C LYS A 254 24.79 -6.22 -2.15
N LEU A 255 24.27 -5.47 -1.18
CA LEU A 255 22.85 -5.12 -1.11
C LEU A 255 22.43 -4.26 -2.31
N LEU A 256 23.18 -3.20 -2.59
CA LEU A 256 22.90 -2.32 -3.72
C LEU A 256 22.92 -3.08 -5.04
N ASP A 257 23.89 -3.96 -5.24
CA ASP A 257 24.00 -4.80 -6.44
C ASP A 257 22.80 -5.74 -6.59
N LYS A 258 22.37 -6.41 -5.51
CA LYS A 258 21.15 -7.24 -5.52
C LYS A 258 19.89 -6.47 -5.90
N CYS A 259 19.84 -5.20 -5.53
CA CYS A 259 18.73 -4.31 -5.85
C CYS A 259 18.97 -3.50 -7.13
N ASP A 260 19.85 -3.93 -8.03
CA ASP A 260 20.15 -3.26 -9.31
C ASP A 260 20.51 -1.78 -9.15
N ASN A 261 21.22 -1.46 -8.07
CA ASN A 261 21.62 -0.12 -7.66
C ASN A 261 20.42 0.87 -7.55
N ARG A 262 19.22 0.35 -7.23
CA ARG A 262 18.03 1.16 -6.98
C ARG A 262 18.04 1.68 -5.55
N TYR A 263 18.43 2.94 -5.39
CA TYR A 263 18.32 3.65 -4.12
C TYR A 263 17.86 5.10 -4.30
N ILE A 264 17.37 5.67 -3.21
CA ILE A 264 17.14 7.10 -3.03
C ILE A 264 17.50 7.51 -1.60
N ALA A 265 17.88 8.76 -1.41
CA ALA A 265 18.16 9.31 -0.11
C ALA A 265 17.08 10.34 0.26
N VAL A 266 16.59 10.25 1.49
CA VAL A 266 15.52 11.10 2.00
C VAL A 266 16.03 11.89 3.19
N ASP A 267 15.83 13.20 3.13
CA ASP A 267 16.01 14.11 4.25
C ASP A 267 14.64 14.48 4.83
N ASN A 268 14.27 13.82 5.92
CA ASN A 268 12.99 14.08 6.61
C ASN A 268 12.94 15.50 7.24
N THR A 269 14.08 16.20 7.33
CA THR A 269 14.17 17.58 7.85
C THR A 269 14.16 18.65 6.76
N ALA A 270 14.15 18.24 5.49
CA ALA A 270 14.09 19.17 4.36
C ALA A 270 12.75 19.91 4.30
N SER A 271 12.72 21.01 3.52
CA SER A 271 11.48 21.71 3.21
C SER A 271 10.51 20.81 2.46
N ASP A 272 9.22 21.13 2.53
CA ASP A 272 8.17 20.34 1.87
C ASP A 272 8.38 20.26 0.35
N ASP A 273 8.82 21.35 -0.30
CA ASP A 273 9.15 21.35 -1.73
C ASP A 273 10.27 20.36 -2.08
N ALA A 274 11.30 20.27 -1.22
CA ALA A 274 12.43 19.36 -1.44
C ALA A 274 12.02 17.90 -1.20
N LYS A 275 11.16 17.65 -0.20
CA LYS A 275 10.56 16.33 0.04
C LYS A 275 9.70 15.92 -1.16
N GLU A 276 8.86 16.82 -1.68
CA GLU A 276 8.00 16.57 -2.82
C GLU A 276 8.82 16.23 -4.08
N GLN A 277 9.92 16.94 -4.33
CA GLN A 277 10.83 16.62 -5.44
C GLN A 277 11.48 15.24 -5.26
N THR A 278 11.90 14.89 -4.05
CA THR A 278 12.46 13.56 -3.73
C THR A 278 11.41 12.46 -3.97
N LEU A 279 10.14 12.71 -3.64
CA LEU A 279 9.05 11.76 -3.89
C LEU A 279 8.73 11.60 -5.38
N LYS A 280 8.89 12.66 -6.19
CA LYS A 280 8.80 12.54 -7.67
C LYS A 280 9.90 11.63 -8.20
N ASP A 281 11.13 11.79 -7.73
CA ASP A 281 12.26 10.93 -8.12
C ASP A 281 12.02 9.47 -7.68
N LEU A 282 11.43 9.25 -6.50
CA LEU A 282 11.01 7.92 -6.04
C LEU A 282 9.93 7.33 -6.95
N SER A 283 8.91 8.12 -7.30
CA SER A 283 7.81 7.72 -8.19
C SER A 283 8.32 7.27 -9.56
N ASP A 284 9.29 8.01 -10.11
CA ASP A 284 9.94 7.67 -11.38
C ASP A 284 10.75 6.37 -11.27
N LYS A 285 11.49 6.18 -10.18
CA LYS A 285 12.23 4.93 -9.92
C LYS A 285 11.28 3.74 -9.78
N ILE A 286 10.18 3.89 -9.05
CA ILE A 286 9.15 2.85 -8.91
C ILE A 286 8.55 2.51 -10.27
N SER A 287 8.19 3.52 -11.07
CA SER A 287 7.58 3.29 -12.40
C SER A 287 8.55 2.56 -13.34
N LYS A 288 9.83 2.95 -13.36
CA LYS A 288 10.87 2.25 -14.14
C LYS A 288 11.06 0.81 -13.68
N MET A 289 11.03 0.57 -12.37
CA MET A 289 11.15 -0.76 -11.79
C MET A 289 9.98 -1.66 -12.19
N ILE A 290 8.75 -1.16 -12.06
CA ILE A 290 7.53 -1.89 -12.45
C ILE A 290 7.55 -2.23 -13.95
N ALA A 291 7.95 -1.28 -14.80
CA ALA A 291 8.11 -1.51 -16.23
C ALA A 291 9.16 -2.59 -16.54
N LYS A 292 10.31 -2.58 -15.86
CA LYS A 292 11.34 -3.63 -15.98
C LYS A 292 10.83 -5.01 -15.57
N ASN A 293 9.91 -5.06 -14.61
CA ASN A 293 9.23 -6.27 -14.17
C ASN A 293 7.96 -6.61 -14.98
N GLY A 294 7.77 -5.97 -16.15
CA GLY A 294 6.71 -6.28 -17.10
C GLY A 294 5.33 -5.78 -16.69
N GLU A 295 5.25 -4.62 -16.03
CA GLU A 295 4.01 -4.00 -15.53
C GLU A 295 3.29 -4.87 -14.50
N ARG A 296 4.06 -5.64 -13.69
CA ARG A 296 3.53 -6.55 -12.67
C ARG A 296 3.93 -6.10 -11.27
N PHE A 297 3.11 -6.49 -10.29
CA PHE A 297 3.48 -6.49 -8.87
C PHE A 297 4.20 -7.80 -8.50
N TYR A 298 4.90 -7.79 -7.37
CA TYR A 298 5.47 -8.98 -6.76
C TYR A 298 4.34 -9.90 -6.27
N THR A 299 4.42 -11.21 -6.48
CA THR A 299 3.41 -12.17 -5.99
C THR A 299 3.97 -13.57 -5.77
N THR A 300 3.35 -14.31 -4.85
CA THR A 300 3.66 -15.71 -4.48
C THR A 300 2.37 -16.53 -4.37
N SER A 301 2.49 -17.83 -4.10
CA SER A 301 1.37 -18.70 -3.75
C SER A 301 0.58 -18.18 -2.55
N GLU A 302 1.26 -17.63 -1.56
CA GLU A 302 0.69 -17.13 -0.31
C GLU A 302 -0.09 -15.84 -0.59
N PHE A 303 0.48 -14.91 -1.35
CA PHE A 303 -0.25 -13.72 -1.78
C PHE A 303 -1.52 -14.07 -2.58
N GLN A 304 -1.46 -15.09 -3.43
CA GLN A 304 -2.63 -15.57 -4.17
C GLN A 304 -3.67 -16.20 -3.25
N GLN A 305 -3.26 -17.04 -2.30
CA GLN A 305 -4.14 -17.62 -1.28
C GLN A 305 -4.80 -16.55 -0.41
N VAL A 306 -4.04 -15.56 0.03
CA VAL A 306 -4.55 -14.41 0.81
C VAL A 306 -5.54 -13.60 -0.02
N ALA A 307 -5.24 -13.31 -1.29
CA ALA A 307 -6.17 -12.62 -2.18
C ALA A 307 -7.49 -13.40 -2.37
N MET A 308 -7.42 -14.73 -2.52
CA MET A 308 -8.61 -15.58 -2.61
C MET A 308 -9.40 -15.58 -1.30
N GLN A 309 -8.71 -15.69 -0.16
CA GLN A 309 -9.34 -15.67 1.16
C GLN A 309 -10.04 -14.34 1.43
N LEU A 310 -9.42 -13.21 1.05
CA LEU A 310 -10.04 -11.89 1.18
C LEU A 310 -11.30 -11.75 0.33
N LYS A 311 -11.28 -12.24 -0.92
CA LYS A 311 -12.47 -12.26 -1.78
C LYS A 311 -13.59 -13.08 -1.13
N LYS A 312 -13.26 -14.26 -0.58
CA LYS A 312 -14.21 -15.12 0.12
C LYS A 312 -14.82 -14.43 1.33
N VAL A 313 -14.00 -13.86 2.22
CA VAL A 313 -14.48 -13.14 3.41
C VAL A 313 -15.30 -11.90 3.04
N ALA A 314 -14.84 -11.11 2.07
CA ALA A 314 -15.60 -9.96 1.58
C ALA A 314 -16.98 -10.38 1.07
N LYS A 315 -17.07 -11.54 0.41
CA LYS A 315 -18.34 -12.09 -0.04
C LYS A 315 -19.24 -12.58 1.10
N GLU A 316 -18.73 -13.46 1.95
CA GLU A 316 -19.47 -14.05 3.08
C GLU A 316 -20.01 -12.98 4.02
N THR A 317 -19.24 -11.92 4.24
CA THR A 317 -19.62 -10.77 5.07
C THR A 317 -20.42 -9.72 4.32
N ARG A 318 -20.70 -9.88 3.03
CA ARG A 318 -21.35 -8.88 2.16
C ARG A 318 -20.70 -7.50 2.26
N CYS A 319 -19.38 -7.47 2.16
CA CYS A 319 -18.53 -6.28 2.27
C CYS A 319 -18.57 -5.57 3.63
N LYS A 320 -19.10 -6.21 4.69
CA LYS A 320 -19.09 -5.64 6.05
C LYS A 320 -17.74 -5.77 6.74
N PHE A 321 -16.91 -6.72 6.31
CA PHE A 321 -15.54 -6.81 6.80
C PHE A 321 -14.71 -5.64 6.25
N ASN A 322 -14.13 -4.86 7.16
CA ASN A 322 -13.18 -3.82 6.83
C ASN A 322 -11.77 -4.21 7.31
N PRO A 323 -10.81 -4.44 6.39
CA PRO A 323 -9.44 -4.74 6.77
C PRO A 323 -8.68 -3.52 7.30
N LEU A 324 -9.16 -2.30 7.02
CA LEU A 324 -8.56 -1.03 7.42
C LEU A 324 -9.39 -0.38 8.53
N LYS A 325 -8.81 -0.18 9.71
CA LYS A 325 -9.48 0.56 10.78
C LYS A 325 -9.33 2.06 10.57
N SER A 326 -10.18 2.84 11.23
CA SER A 326 -10.17 4.31 11.17
C SER A 326 -8.87 4.92 11.70
N ASP A 327 -8.16 4.22 12.58
CA ASP A 327 -6.84 4.61 13.11
C ASP A 327 -5.67 4.22 12.18
N GLY A 328 -5.95 3.62 11.02
CA GLY A 328 -4.94 3.14 10.08
C GLY A 328 -4.39 1.76 10.39
N THR A 329 -4.75 1.13 11.52
CA THR A 329 -4.28 -0.22 11.84
C THR A 329 -5.03 -1.31 11.08
N VAL A 330 -4.38 -2.45 10.88
CA VAL A 330 -4.94 -3.57 10.11
C VAL A 330 -5.76 -4.50 11.01
N ASN A 331 -6.93 -4.93 10.53
CA ASN A 331 -7.67 -6.04 11.12
C ASN A 331 -7.27 -7.35 10.43
N VAL A 332 -6.23 -8.01 10.94
CA VAL A 332 -5.68 -9.24 10.34
C VAL A 332 -6.65 -10.42 10.54
N LEU A 333 -6.98 -11.12 9.46
CA LEU A 333 -7.80 -12.33 9.50
C LEU A 333 -7.01 -13.52 10.06
N PRO A 334 -7.58 -14.32 10.97
CA PRO A 334 -6.93 -15.52 11.49
C PRO A 334 -6.52 -16.52 10.40
N GLU A 335 -7.29 -16.62 9.31
CA GLU A 335 -6.96 -17.48 8.17
C GLU A 335 -5.73 -16.98 7.41
N VAL A 336 -5.53 -15.66 7.32
CA VAL A 336 -4.35 -15.07 6.69
C VAL A 336 -3.11 -15.31 7.55
N GLU A 337 -3.23 -15.21 8.87
CA GLU A 337 -2.15 -15.59 9.79
C GLU A 337 -1.73 -17.05 9.58
N LYS A 338 -2.67 -17.97 9.38
CA LYS A 338 -2.38 -19.39 9.11
C LYS A 338 -1.68 -19.61 7.78
N ILE A 339 -2.13 -18.95 6.71
CA ILE A 339 -1.51 -19.05 5.37
C ILE A 339 -0.04 -18.64 5.45
N VAL A 340 0.25 -17.52 6.12
CA VAL A 340 1.60 -16.95 6.21
C VAL A 340 2.47 -17.70 7.24
N ALA A 341 1.89 -18.24 8.31
CA ALA A 341 2.63 -18.99 9.33
C ALA A 341 3.22 -20.31 8.82
N CYS A 342 2.62 -20.94 7.80
CA CYS A 342 3.12 -22.19 7.21
C CYS A 342 4.49 -22.06 6.52
N GLU A 343 4.88 -20.85 6.11
CA GLU A 343 6.16 -20.58 5.43
C GLU A 343 7.20 -19.93 6.36
N LEU A 344 6.73 -19.18 7.35
CA LEU A 344 7.57 -18.51 8.36
C LEU A 344 8.08 -19.46 9.45
N ASP A 345 8.60 -20.64 9.07
CA ASP A 345 9.57 -21.39 9.88
C ASP A 345 10.88 -20.58 9.92
N ILE A 346 10.79 -19.44 10.60
CA ILE A 346 11.90 -18.57 10.97
C ILE A 346 12.62 -19.32 12.10
N SER A 347 13.30 -20.42 11.76
CA SER A 347 14.24 -21.11 12.65
C SER A 347 15.39 -20.17 12.99
#